data_AF-A0A3D4TRW0-F1
#
_entry.id   AF-A0A3D4TRW0-F1
#
_cell.length_a   1.000
_cell.length_b   1.000
_cell.length_c   1.000
_cell.angle_alpha   90.00
_cell.angle_beta   90.00
_cell.angle_gamma   90.00
#
_symmetry.space_group_name_H-M   'P 1'
#
loop_
_entity.id
_entity.type
_entity.pdbx_description
1 polymer ?
#
loop_
_entity_poly.entity_id
_entity_poly.type
_entity_poly.pdbx_seq_one_letter_code
_entity_poly.pdbx_strand_id
1 'polypeptide(L)'
;MDTSEPEISLHEEIKALRQELAILRFDISGKEWLTVDEAAHYCGVSSRQFRRNAPDLGLVPRHFMGKQLYEKNELYKAIENSGNWKSRGTAGASLIPTSPQMEEALARLRRYDQRRGKG
;
A
#
# COMPACT_ATOMS: atom_id res chain seq x y z
N MET A 1 13.78 54.21 -14.39
CA MET A 1 12.92 53.18 -15.01
C MET A 1 12.25 52.47 -13.85
N ASP A 2 10.96 52.72 -13.65
CA ASP A 2 10.17 52.05 -12.62
C ASP A 2 10.09 50.56 -12.95
N THR A 3 10.72 49.74 -12.12
CA THR A 3 10.47 48.30 -12.07
C THR A 3 9.31 48.09 -11.10
N SER A 4 8.10 48.44 -11.53
CA SER A 4 6.88 48.01 -10.87
C SER A 4 6.72 46.51 -11.12
N GLU A 5 7.01 45.71 -10.09
CA GLU A 5 6.65 44.29 -10.09
C GLU A 5 5.13 44.18 -10.30
N PRO A 6 4.65 43.27 -11.17
CA PRO A 6 3.22 43.10 -11.34
C PRO A 6 2.63 42.61 -10.02
N GLU A 7 1.70 43.38 -9.43
CA GLU A 7 0.83 42.90 -8.36
C GLU A 7 -0.07 41.80 -8.95
N ILE A 8 0.41 40.57 -8.98
CA ILE A 8 -0.40 39.42 -9.33
C ILE A 8 -1.43 39.26 -8.22
N SER A 9 -2.71 39.31 -8.59
CA SER A 9 -3.80 39.07 -7.65
C SER A 9 -3.62 37.68 -7.03
N LEU A 10 -3.52 37.61 -5.70
CA LEU A 10 -3.43 36.34 -4.96
C LEU A 10 -4.51 35.34 -5.39
N HIS A 11 -5.67 35.83 -5.81
CA HIS A 11 -6.76 35.00 -6.31
C HIS A 11 -6.41 34.30 -7.63
N GLU A 12 -5.73 34.99 -8.54
CA GLU A 12 -5.27 34.43 -9.82
C GLU A 12 -4.14 33.43 -9.61
N GLU A 13 -3.21 33.72 -8.70
CA GLU A 13 -2.13 32.80 -8.34
C GLU A 13 -2.69 31.50 -7.71
N ILE A 14 -3.63 31.61 -6.76
CA ILE A 14 -4.30 30.44 -6.16
C ILE A 14 -5.03 29.63 -7.23
N LYS A 15 -5.66 30.28 -8.21
CA LYS A 15 -6.35 29.60 -9.31
C LYS A 15 -5.36 28.85 -10.20
N ALA A 16 -4.25 29.48 -10.58
CA ALA A 16 -3.20 28.87 -11.38
C ALA A 16 -2.60 27.65 -10.66
N LEU A 17 -2.24 27.79 -9.39
CA LEU A 17 -1.71 26.69 -8.57
C LEU A 17 -2.69 25.53 -8.45
N ARG A 18 -3.99 25.80 -8.26
CA ARG A 18 -5.02 24.73 -8.25
C ARG A 18 -5.10 23.99 -9.58
N GLN A 19 -4.95 24.71 -10.69
CA GLN A 19 -4.99 24.13 -12.02
C GLN A 19 -3.75 23.28 -12.31
N GLU A 20 -2.58 23.73 -11.88
CA GLU A 20 -1.34 22.94 -11.93
C GLU A 20 -1.45 21.67 -11.07
N LEU A 21 -1.96 21.79 -9.84
CA LEU A 21 -2.18 20.63 -8.96
C LEU A 21 -3.19 19.63 -9.55
N ALA A 22 -4.22 20.11 -10.24
CA ALA A 22 -5.19 19.24 -10.92
C ALA A 22 -4.55 18.44 -12.06
N ILE A 23 -3.57 19.02 -12.77
CA ILE A 23 -2.83 18.35 -13.85
C ILE A 23 -1.86 17.30 -13.28
N LEU A 24 -1.25 17.58 -12.13
CA LEU A 24 -0.26 16.70 -11.50
C LEU A 24 -0.87 15.49 -10.78
N ARG A 25 -2.17 15.50 -10.52
CA ARG A 25 -2.85 14.42 -9.80
C ARG A 25 -3.24 13.31 -10.76
N PHE A 26 -2.69 12.11 -10.54
CA PHE A 26 -3.18 10.90 -11.22
C PHE A 26 -4.58 10.57 -10.71
N ASP A 27 -5.62 10.90 -11.47
CA ASP A 27 -6.95 10.37 -11.22
C ASP A 27 -7.03 8.93 -11.74
N ILE A 28 -6.97 8.00 -10.80
CA ILE A 28 -7.08 6.55 -11.02
C ILE A 28 -8.43 5.99 -10.55
N SER A 29 -9.37 6.87 -10.19
CA SER A 29 -10.72 6.45 -9.79
C SER A 29 -11.45 5.80 -10.97
N GLY A 30 -12.08 4.64 -10.74
CA GLY A 30 -12.83 3.90 -11.76
C GLY A 30 -12.00 3.24 -12.88
N LYS A 31 -10.66 3.34 -12.85
CA LYS A 31 -9.78 2.65 -13.81
C LYS A 31 -9.38 1.27 -13.30
N GLU A 32 -9.60 0.26 -14.13
CA GLU A 32 -9.13 -1.12 -13.89
C GLU A 32 -7.76 -1.40 -14.53
N TRP A 33 -7.40 -0.63 -15.57
CA TRP A 33 -6.12 -0.72 -16.27
C TRP A 33 -5.33 0.56 -16.06
N LEU A 34 -4.12 0.42 -15.56
CA LEU A 34 -3.25 1.54 -15.19
C LEU A 34 -2.01 1.57 -16.09
N THR A 35 -1.65 2.75 -16.58
CA THR A 35 -0.33 2.98 -17.19
C THR A 35 0.79 2.80 -16.17
N VAL A 36 2.04 2.76 -16.61
CA VAL A 36 3.19 2.60 -15.72
C VAL A 36 3.23 3.65 -14.59
N ASP A 37 2.97 4.92 -14.91
CA ASP A 37 3.05 5.99 -13.91
C ASP A 37 1.85 5.93 -12.95
N GLU A 38 0.67 5.58 -13.43
CA GLU A 38 -0.52 5.34 -12.59
C GLU A 38 -0.35 4.10 -11.69
N ALA A 39 0.24 3.02 -12.20
CA ALA A 39 0.54 1.82 -11.44
C ALA A 39 1.58 2.09 -10.35
N ALA A 40 2.63 2.85 -10.69
CA ALA A 40 3.62 3.32 -9.73
C ALA A 40 2.99 4.21 -8.65
N HIS A 41 2.11 5.13 -9.06
CA HIS A 41 1.33 5.96 -8.14
C HIS A 41 0.44 5.12 -7.22
N TYR A 42 -0.28 4.13 -7.77
CA TYR A 42 -1.11 3.21 -6.99
C TYR A 42 -0.30 2.40 -5.97
N CYS A 43 0.89 1.94 -6.35
CA CYS A 43 1.81 1.22 -5.46
C CYS A 43 2.61 2.14 -4.51
N GLY A 44 2.45 3.47 -4.59
CA GLY A 44 3.15 4.43 -3.72
C GLY A 44 4.66 4.54 -3.97
N VAL A 45 5.13 4.28 -5.20
CA VAL A 45 6.57 4.31 -5.56
C VAL A 45 6.83 5.16 -6.80
N SER A 46 8.09 5.49 -7.08
CA SER A 46 8.46 6.15 -8.34
C SER A 46 8.34 5.21 -9.54
N SER A 47 8.03 5.74 -10.73
CA SER A 47 7.91 4.94 -11.97
C SER A 47 9.19 4.19 -12.32
N ARG A 48 10.37 4.75 -12.00
CA ARG A 48 11.67 4.09 -12.20
C ARG A 48 11.80 2.86 -11.30
N GLN A 49 11.44 3.00 -10.02
CA GLN A 49 11.48 1.89 -9.06
C GLN A 49 10.46 0.82 -9.44
N PHE A 50 9.26 1.24 -9.85
CA PHE A 50 8.22 0.32 -10.33
C PHE A 50 8.70 -0.50 -11.53
N ARG A 51 9.20 0.15 -12.60
CA ARG A 51 9.71 -0.56 -13.80
C ARG A 51 10.81 -1.57 -13.48
N ARG A 52 11.71 -1.21 -12.56
CA ARG A 52 12.81 -2.08 -12.14
C ARG A 52 12.32 -3.32 -11.39
N ASN A 53 11.36 -3.16 -10.48
CA ASN A 53 10.97 -4.19 -9.53
C ASN A 53 9.72 -4.99 -9.96
N ALA A 54 8.90 -4.45 -10.89
CA ALA A 54 7.67 -5.10 -11.36
C ALA A 54 7.89 -6.54 -11.88
N PRO A 55 8.96 -6.83 -12.67
CA PRO A 55 9.22 -8.19 -13.12
C PRO A 55 9.46 -9.17 -11.95
N ASP A 56 10.20 -8.74 -10.92
CA ASP A 56 10.50 -9.56 -9.74
C ASP A 56 9.26 -9.87 -8.90
N LEU A 57 8.26 -8.99 -8.95
CA LEU A 57 6.95 -9.18 -8.33
C LEU A 57 5.98 -10.02 -9.19
N GLY A 58 6.43 -10.51 -10.35
CA GLY A 58 5.60 -11.26 -11.28
C GLY A 58 4.55 -10.41 -12.00
N LEU A 59 4.68 -9.08 -11.97
CA LEU A 59 3.76 -8.17 -12.64
C LEU A 59 4.10 -8.09 -14.13
N VAL A 60 3.21 -8.62 -14.97
CA VAL A 60 3.40 -8.67 -16.43
C VAL A 60 2.57 -7.56 -17.09
N PRO A 61 3.19 -6.61 -17.80
CA PRO A 61 2.46 -5.58 -18.51
C PRO A 61 1.71 -6.15 -19.71
N ARG A 62 0.48 -5.70 -19.92
CA ARG A 62 -0.25 -5.88 -21.17
C ARG A 62 0.02 -4.70 -22.09
N HIS A 63 0.37 -4.99 -23.34
CA HIS A 63 0.67 -3.95 -24.31
C HIS A 63 -0.60 -3.60 -25.09
N PHE A 64 -1.04 -2.35 -24.99
CA PHE A 64 -2.21 -1.84 -25.72
C PHE A 64 -1.90 -0.45 -26.28
N MET A 65 -2.07 -0.29 -27.59
CA MET A 65 -1.77 0.96 -28.31
C MET A 65 -0.37 1.54 -28.00
N GLY A 66 0.64 0.67 -27.94
CA GLY A 66 2.03 1.06 -27.65
C GLY A 66 2.31 1.45 -26.19
N LYS A 67 1.32 1.31 -25.29
CA LYS A 67 1.47 1.56 -23.86
C LYS A 67 1.49 0.24 -23.08
N GLN A 68 2.26 0.23 -21.99
CA GLN A 68 2.23 -0.81 -20.97
C GLN A 68 1.12 -0.52 -19.97
N LEU A 69 0.20 -1.47 -19.82
CA LEU A 69 -0.92 -1.42 -18.90
C LEU A 69 -0.80 -2.54 -17.88
N TYR A 70 -1.12 -2.23 -16.63
CA TYR A 70 -1.16 -3.15 -15.50
C TYR A 70 -2.57 -3.23 -14.97
N GLU A 71 -3.02 -4.43 -14.65
CA GLU A 71 -4.34 -4.63 -14.05
C GLU A 71 -4.29 -4.25 -12.57
N LYS A 72 -5.22 -3.40 -12.13
CA LYS A 72 -5.28 -2.92 -10.76
C LYS A 72 -5.41 -4.06 -9.73
N ASN A 73 -6.16 -5.10 -10.07
CA ASN A 73 -6.32 -6.29 -9.23
C ASN A 73 -5.01 -7.09 -9.07
N GLU A 74 -4.19 -7.18 -10.13
CA GLU A 74 -2.88 -7.84 -10.05
C GLU A 74 -1.92 -7.05 -9.17
N LEU A 75 -1.95 -5.72 -9.27
CA LEU A 75 -1.17 -4.83 -8.39
C LEU A 75 -1.58 -5.00 -6.93
N TYR A 76 -2.88 -5.04 -6.64
CA TYR A 76 -3.39 -5.29 -5.29
C TYR A 76 -2.89 -6.64 -4.75
N LYS A 77 -3.04 -7.72 -5.54
CA LYS A 77 -2.54 -9.05 -5.16
C LYS A 77 -1.03 -9.08 -4.93
N ALA A 78 -0.25 -8.35 -5.72
CA ALA A 78 1.20 -8.27 -5.54
C ALA A 78 1.57 -7.57 -4.23
N ILE A 79 0.85 -6.50 -3.85
CA ILE A 79 1.01 -5.83 -2.56
C ILE A 79 0.65 -6.80 -1.43
N GLU A 80 -0.55 -7.42 -1.49
CA GLU A 80 -1.08 -8.32 -0.47
C GLU A 80 -0.16 -9.54 -0.23
N ASN A 81 0.38 -10.12 -1.30
CA ASN A 81 1.26 -11.28 -1.22
C ASN A 81 2.71 -10.94 -0.90
N SER A 82 3.09 -9.65 -0.87
CA SER A 82 4.47 -9.29 -0.58
C SER A 82 4.86 -9.73 0.84
N GLY A 83 6.03 -10.37 0.96
CA GLY A 83 6.46 -10.99 2.22
C GLY A 83 6.53 -10.01 3.40
N ASN A 84 6.77 -8.73 3.12
CA ASN A 84 6.82 -7.66 4.11
C ASN A 84 5.42 -7.10 4.46
N TRP A 85 4.42 -7.28 3.60
CA TRP A 85 3.05 -6.79 3.80
C TRP A 85 2.19 -7.73 4.64
N LYS A 86 2.53 -9.03 4.70
CA LYS A 86 2.01 -9.91 5.74
C LYS A 86 2.48 -9.38 7.08
N SER A 87 1.71 -8.44 7.65
CA SER A 87 1.79 -8.01 9.03
C SER A 87 1.97 -9.27 9.86
N ARG A 88 3.10 -9.37 10.59
CA ARG A 88 3.47 -10.47 11.50
C ARG A 88 2.21 -11.21 11.92
N GLY A 89 1.86 -12.25 11.14
CA GLY A 89 0.53 -12.82 11.17
C GLY A 89 0.43 -13.60 12.44
N THR A 90 -0.02 -12.94 13.51
CA THR A 90 0.10 -13.41 14.88
C THR A 90 1.57 -13.73 15.14
N ALA A 91 2.29 -12.89 15.89
CA ALA A 91 3.30 -13.50 16.75
C ALA A 91 2.48 -14.55 17.52
N GLY A 92 2.53 -15.81 17.10
CA GLY A 92 1.97 -16.92 17.85
C GLY A 92 2.64 -16.70 19.17
N ALA A 93 1.87 -16.15 20.12
CA ALA A 93 2.39 -15.70 21.37
C ALA A 93 3.04 -16.96 21.88
N SER A 94 4.37 -16.99 21.83
CA SER A 94 5.11 -18.10 22.35
C SER A 94 4.76 -18.00 23.80
N LEU A 95 3.82 -18.84 24.25
CA LEU A 95 3.38 -18.95 25.63
C LEU A 95 4.52 -19.60 26.42
N ILE A 96 5.76 -19.19 26.17
CA ILE A 96 6.84 -19.35 27.12
C ILE A 96 6.39 -18.47 28.29
N PRO A 97 6.00 -19.06 29.43
CA PRO A 97 5.50 -18.28 30.54
C PRO A 97 6.64 -17.37 31.01
N THR A 98 6.48 -16.07 30.83
CA THR A 98 7.49 -15.09 31.28
C THR A 98 7.44 -14.87 32.80
N SER A 99 6.49 -15.52 33.50
CA SER A 99 6.34 -15.45 34.95
C SER A 99 5.74 -16.72 35.55
N PRO A 100 6.03 -17.03 36.84
CA PRO A 100 5.45 -18.19 37.54
C PRO A 100 3.91 -18.13 37.62
N GLN A 101 3.35 -16.92 37.73
CA GLN A 101 1.90 -16.71 37.80
C GLN A 101 1.20 -17.06 36.48
N MET A 102 1.84 -16.75 35.35
CA MET A 102 1.33 -17.08 34.02
C MET A 102 1.39 -18.59 33.75
N GLU A 103 2.44 -19.27 34.24
CA GLU A 103 2.57 -20.72 34.16
C GLU A 103 1.46 -21.44 34.95
N GLU A 104 1.18 -20.99 36.16
CA GLU A 104 0.12 -21.56 36.99
C GLU A 104 -1.28 -21.33 36.37
N ALA A 105 -1.53 -20.16 35.79
CA ALA A 105 -2.77 -19.86 35.09
C ALA A 105 -2.98 -20.78 33.86
N LEU A 106 -1.93 -20.99 33.07
CA LEU A 106 -1.97 -21.90 31.92
C LEU A 106 -2.14 -23.37 32.35
N ALA A 107 -1.53 -23.78 33.47
CA ALA A 107 -1.71 -25.12 34.02
C ALA A 107 -3.15 -25.36 34.51
N ARG A 108 -3.80 -24.36 35.11
CA ARG A 108 -5.22 -24.43 35.51
C ARG A 108 -6.14 -24.57 34.31
N LEU A 109 -5.87 -23.83 33.24
CA LEU A 109 -6.60 -23.93 31.96
C LEU A 109 -6.52 -25.34 31.35
N ARG A 110 -5.32 -25.92 31.27
CA ARG A 110 -5.13 -27.30 30.78
C ARG A 110 -5.92 -28.34 31.58
N ARG A 111 -5.97 -28.19 32.91
CA ARG A 111 -6.76 -29.09 33.79
C ARG A 111 -8.26 -28.90 33.62
N TYR A 112 -8.72 -27.72 33.20
CA TYR A 112 -10.13 -27.46 32.93
C TYR A 112 -10.56 -28.12 31.62
N ASP A 113 -9.77 -27.96 30.56
CA ASP A 113 -10.07 -28.55 29.25
C ASP A 113 -10.05 -30.09 29.28
N GLN A 114 -9.09 -30.69 29.99
CA GLN A 114 -9.04 -32.14 30.20
C GLN A 114 -10.27 -32.69 30.93
N ARG A 115 -10.92 -31.88 31.78
CA ARG A 115 -12.16 -32.27 32.46
C ARG A 115 -13.39 -32.10 31.56
N ARG A 116 -13.37 -31.17 30.61
CA ARG A 116 -14.46 -30.98 29.64
C ARG A 116 -14.41 -31.95 28.46
N GLY A 117 -13.24 -32.40 28.03
CA GLY A 117 -13.08 -33.33 26.90
C GLY A 117 -13.33 -34.81 27.22
N LYS A 118 -13.86 -35.13 28.40
CA LYS A 118 -14.09 -36.51 28.87
C LYS A 118 -15.57 -36.85 29.10
N GLY A 119 -16.47 -36.10 28.47
CA GLY A 119 -17.92 -36.35 28.41
C GLY A 119 -18.36 -36.69 27.00
#